data_AF-A0A2E7D108-F1
#
_entry.id   AF-A0A2E7D108-F1
#
_cell.length_a   1.000
_cell.length_b   1.000
_cell.length_c   1.000
_cell.angle_alpha   90.00
_cell.angle_beta   90.00
_cell.angle_gamma   90.00
#
_symmetry.space_group_name_H-M   'P 1'
#
loop_
_entity.id
_entity.type
_entity.pdbx_description
1 polymer ?
#
loop_
_entity_poly.entity_id
_entity_poly.type
_entity_poly.pdbx_seq_one_letter_code
_entity_poly.pdbx_strand_id
1 'polypeptide(L)'
;MTALCRQFDDIVALQTFIKTTSYVIICFATSGYNSTSLSSPIGIVSASRTKSRLLFVSCTTCLLTLLTYLALAKETQPSPTRAKSVRANGAATFVPRLDEKEQQLLAAMSKRVDVEFENTPLSAAVQELSKLSDIPILVDLEQLEVDGISVDSTIDLKLSHLPLHETFNHLGCNWVIEDGALLLTSFDDAFIDRIHRPLLSNW
;
A
#
# COMPACT_ATOMS: atom_id res chain seq x y z
N MET A 1 1.24 -28.81 -1.39
CA MET A 1 1.49 -28.16 -0.07
C MET A 1 2.96 -27.85 0.20
N THR A 2 3.94 -28.46 -0.49
CA THR A 2 5.38 -28.20 -0.23
C THR A 2 5.95 -26.92 -0.85
N ALA A 3 5.25 -26.28 -1.79
CA ALA A 3 5.73 -25.04 -2.44
C ALA A 3 5.40 -23.76 -1.66
N LEU A 4 4.33 -23.77 -0.86
CA LEU A 4 3.89 -22.60 -0.07
C LEU A 4 4.73 -22.39 1.20
N CYS A 5 5.40 -23.42 1.72
CA CYS A 5 6.28 -23.26 2.88
C CYS A 5 7.54 -22.42 2.59
N ARG A 6 8.06 -22.43 1.35
CA ARG A 6 9.28 -21.67 1.02
C ARG A 6 9.07 -20.16 1.00
N GLN A 7 7.86 -19.69 0.66
CA GLN A 7 7.59 -18.26 0.51
C GLN A 7 7.42 -17.55 1.86
N PHE A 8 7.11 -18.28 2.94
CA PHE A 8 7.01 -17.71 4.28
C PHE A 8 8.37 -17.55 4.98
N ASP A 9 9.35 -18.41 4.67
CA ASP A 9 10.70 -18.31 5.25
C ASP A 9 11.42 -17.03 4.81
N ASP A 10 11.21 -16.57 3.57
CA ASP A 10 11.83 -15.35 3.05
C ASP A 10 11.30 -14.08 3.73
N ILE A 11 10.02 -14.04 4.12
CA ILE A 11 9.42 -12.88 4.79
C ILE A 11 9.98 -12.74 6.22
N VAL A 12 10.15 -13.84 6.94
CA VAL A 12 10.71 -13.85 8.30
C VAL A 12 12.18 -13.45 8.27
N ALA A 13 12.94 -13.90 7.27
CA ALA A 13 14.33 -13.48 7.08
C ALA A 13 14.45 -11.96 6.84
N LEU A 14 13.55 -11.38 6.04
CA LEU A 14 13.55 -9.96 5.69
C LEU A 14 13.22 -9.07 6.90
N GLN A 15 12.24 -9.47 7.74
CA GLN A 15 11.95 -8.74 8.98
C GLN A 15 13.08 -8.80 10.00
N THR A 16 13.79 -9.93 10.07
CA THR A 16 14.95 -10.10 10.96
C THR A 16 16.10 -9.21 10.50
N PHE A 17 16.31 -9.08 9.19
CA PHE A 17 17.32 -8.20 8.61
C PHE A 17 17.03 -6.72 8.91
N ILE A 18 15.79 -6.27 8.76
CA ILE A 18 15.39 -4.87 9.05
C ILE A 18 15.63 -4.54 10.53
N LYS A 19 15.24 -5.42 11.46
CA LYS A 19 15.46 -5.20 12.91
C LYS A 19 16.94 -5.12 13.27
N THR A 20 17.77 -5.97 12.66
CA THR A 20 19.21 -6.00 12.94
C THR A 20 19.91 -4.75 12.40
N THR A 21 19.49 -4.25 11.23
CA THR A 21 20.09 -3.07 10.60
C THR A 21 19.75 -1.78 11.38
N SER A 22 18.54 -1.67 11.93
CA SER A 22 18.13 -0.52 12.75
C SER A 22 18.94 -0.40 14.06
N TYR A 23 19.31 -1.53 14.68
CA TYR A 23 20.12 -1.50 15.91
C TYR A 23 21.52 -0.93 15.68
N VAL A 24 22.13 -1.21 14.51
CA VAL A 24 23.47 -0.71 14.18
C VAL A 24 23.47 0.80 13.96
N ILE A 25 22.40 1.35 13.38
CA ILE A 25 22.28 2.80 13.13
C ILE A 25 22.10 3.57 14.44
N ILE A 26 21.31 3.04 15.39
CA ILE A 26 21.05 3.69 16.69
C ILE A 26 22.31 3.70 17.58
N CYS A 27 23.13 2.64 17.56
CA CYS A 27 24.37 2.61 18.34
C CYS A 27 25.44 3.60 17.85
N PHE A 28 25.45 3.95 16.56
CA PHE A 28 26.37 4.98 16.04
C PHE A 28 25.96 6.40 16.45
N ALA A 29 24.66 6.66 16.70
CA ALA A 29 24.18 7.98 17.08
C ALA A 29 24.44 8.33 18.56
N THR A 30 24.46 7.33 19.46
CA THR A 30 24.60 7.57 20.91
C THR A 30 26.04 7.71 21.41
N SER A 31 27.04 7.38 20.58
CA SER A 31 28.46 7.54 20.95
C SER A 31 28.98 8.98 20.78
N GLY A 32 28.17 9.90 20.23
CA GLY A 32 28.59 11.26 19.87
C GLY A 32 28.24 12.41 20.84
N TYR A 33 27.45 12.19 21.89
CA TYR A 33 27.00 13.27 22.79
C TYR A 33 27.34 12.98 24.25
N ASN A 34 28.60 13.18 24.62
CA ASN A 34 28.94 13.51 26.00
C ASN A 34 30.01 14.60 25.99
N SER A 35 29.57 15.86 25.86
CA SER A 35 30.39 17.02 26.19
C SER A 35 29.66 17.84 27.24
N THR A 36 30.15 17.66 28.47
CA THR A 36 30.01 18.51 29.63
C THR A 36 30.25 19.97 29.28
N SER A 37 29.36 20.86 29.72
CA SER A 37 29.65 22.29 29.82
C SER A 37 29.31 22.80 31.22
N LEU A 38 30.34 22.94 32.05
CA LEU A 38 30.39 23.90 33.15
C LEU A 38 31.55 24.86 32.88
N SER A 39 31.20 26.16 32.81
CA SER A 39 32.03 27.36 33.06
C SER A 39 33.46 27.46 32.51
N SER A 40 33.61 28.32 31.48
CA SER A 40 34.59 29.41 31.22
C SER A 40 36.00 29.44 31.88
N PRO A 41 36.96 30.25 31.38
CA PRO A 41 37.41 30.52 30.00
C PRO A 41 38.97 30.49 29.89
N ILE A 42 39.48 30.77 28.68
CA ILE A 42 40.90 31.08 28.30
C ILE A 42 41.76 29.86 27.94
N GLY A 43 42.16 29.84 26.66
CA GLY A 43 43.19 28.93 26.16
C GLY A 43 43.13 28.77 24.64
N ILE A 44 43.74 29.72 23.92
CA ILE A 44 44.02 29.57 22.49
C ILE A 44 45.06 28.44 22.34
N VAL A 45 44.66 27.27 21.87
CA VAL A 45 45.58 26.23 21.40
C VAL A 45 45.13 25.74 20.03
N SER A 46 45.92 26.14 19.04
CA SER A 46 45.97 25.57 17.70
C SER A 46 46.31 24.08 17.78
N ALA A 47 45.39 23.21 17.36
CA ALA A 47 45.66 21.78 17.15
C ALA A 47 45.19 21.38 15.74
N SER A 48 46.20 21.21 14.90
CA SER A 48 46.16 20.85 13.49
C SER A 48 45.81 19.38 13.24
N ARG A 49 45.07 19.15 12.14
CA ARG A 49 45.24 18.02 11.21
C ARG A 49 45.14 16.59 11.78
N THR A 50 43.93 16.10 12.04
CA THR A 50 43.69 14.63 12.12
C THR A 50 42.24 14.20 11.84
N LYS A 51 41.49 14.92 11.00
CA LYS A 51 40.09 14.53 10.66
C LYS A 51 39.92 13.79 9.33
N SER A 52 40.96 13.67 8.50
CA SER A 52 40.84 13.08 7.15
C SER A 52 40.90 11.55 7.07
N ARG A 53 41.19 10.83 8.17
CA ARG A 53 41.32 9.36 8.10
C ARG A 53 40.09 8.57 8.58
N LEU A 54 39.15 9.19 9.30
CA LEU A 54 37.91 8.50 9.72
C LEU A 54 36.80 8.52 8.67
N LEU A 55 36.79 9.49 7.75
CA LEU A 55 35.76 9.57 6.70
C LEU A 55 35.93 8.52 5.59
N PHE A 56 37.11 7.91 5.46
CA PHE A 56 37.34 6.87 4.45
C PHE A 56 36.79 5.49 4.86
N VAL A 57 36.70 5.19 6.16
CA VAL A 57 36.31 3.85 6.63
C VAL A 57 34.79 3.61 6.53
N SER A 58 33.97 4.66 6.69
CA SER A 58 32.50 4.50 6.58
C SER A 58 32.03 4.42 5.12
N CYS A 59 32.79 5.00 4.18
CA CYS A 59 32.40 5.03 2.77
C CYS A 59 32.63 3.67 2.09
N THR A 60 33.74 3.00 2.40
CA THR A 60 34.07 1.71 1.79
C THR A 60 33.15 0.58 2.26
N THR A 61 32.70 0.60 3.51
CA THR A 61 31.75 -0.40 4.02
C THR A 61 30.38 -0.25 3.38
N CYS A 62 29.89 0.99 3.20
CA CYS A 62 28.60 1.27 2.56
C CYS A 62 28.58 0.86 1.08
N LEU A 63 29.69 1.06 0.36
CA LEU A 63 29.80 0.70 -1.06
C LEU A 63 29.88 -0.82 -1.25
N LEU A 64 30.54 -1.53 -0.33
CA LEU A 64 30.58 -3.00 -0.32
C LEU A 64 29.21 -3.61 -0.01
N THR A 65 28.44 -3.07 0.95
CA THR A 65 27.06 -3.54 1.19
C THR A 65 26.16 -3.27 0.00
N LEU A 66 26.26 -2.10 -0.64
CA LEU A 66 25.46 -1.77 -1.82
C LEU A 66 25.78 -2.69 -3.01
N LEU A 67 27.06 -2.98 -3.26
CA LEU A 67 27.48 -3.92 -4.30
C LEU A 67 27.00 -5.35 -4.01
N THR A 68 27.01 -5.76 -2.74
CA THR A 68 26.51 -7.09 -2.33
C THR A 68 24.98 -7.18 -2.52
N TYR A 69 24.25 -6.10 -2.21
CA TYR A 69 22.79 -6.02 -2.40
C TYR A 69 22.42 -6.04 -3.89
N LEU A 70 23.17 -5.32 -4.74
CA LEU A 70 22.96 -5.32 -6.20
C LEU A 70 23.30 -6.68 -6.84
N ALA A 71 24.27 -7.41 -6.31
CA ALA A 71 24.57 -8.77 -6.77
C ALA A 71 23.43 -9.76 -6.44
N LEU A 72 22.79 -9.60 -5.28
CA LEU A 72 21.63 -10.41 -4.86
C LEU A 72 20.36 -10.09 -5.65
N ALA A 73 20.16 -8.85 -6.08
CA ALA A 73 19.00 -8.43 -6.85
C ALA A 73 18.94 -8.99 -8.30
N LYS A 74 19.99 -9.68 -8.77
CA LYS A 74 20.07 -10.19 -10.14
C LYS A 74 19.46 -11.58 -10.34
N GLU A 75 19.06 -12.27 -9.28
CA GLU A 75 18.43 -13.60 -9.35
C GLU A 75 16.92 -13.56 -9.07
N THR A 76 16.20 -12.76 -9.86
CA THR A 76 14.77 -13.02 -10.07
C THR A 76 14.40 -12.69 -11.50
N GLN A 77 15.11 -13.30 -12.45
CA GLN A 77 14.48 -13.61 -13.73
C GLN A 77 13.38 -14.62 -13.40
N PRO A 78 12.09 -14.30 -13.58
CA PRO A 78 11.04 -15.30 -13.48
C PRO A 78 11.40 -16.39 -14.48
N SER A 79 11.88 -17.52 -13.93
CA SER A 79 12.14 -18.73 -14.69
C SER A 79 10.97 -18.91 -15.65
N PRO A 80 11.20 -19.07 -16.97
CA PRO A 80 10.14 -19.49 -17.88
C PRO A 80 9.75 -20.86 -17.40
N THR A 81 8.79 -20.88 -16.48
CA THR A 81 8.27 -22.07 -15.85
C THR A 81 7.64 -22.81 -16.99
N ARG A 82 8.44 -23.73 -17.52
CA ARG A 82 8.09 -24.86 -18.36
C ARG A 82 6.59 -25.03 -18.29
N ALA A 83 5.92 -24.45 -19.29
CA ALA A 83 4.51 -24.59 -19.51
C ALA A 83 4.29 -26.09 -19.67
N LYS A 84 4.05 -26.77 -18.53
CA LYS A 84 3.38 -28.04 -18.53
C LYS A 84 2.08 -27.71 -19.24
N SER A 85 2.00 -28.18 -20.48
CA SER A 85 0.75 -28.44 -21.18
C SER A 85 -0.11 -29.25 -20.21
N VAL A 86 -0.82 -28.53 -19.35
CA VAL A 86 -1.98 -29.03 -18.64
C VAL A 86 -2.94 -29.28 -19.79
N ARG A 87 -3.09 -30.56 -20.14
CA ARG A 87 -4.10 -31.03 -21.08
C ARG A 87 -5.40 -30.30 -20.72
N ALA A 88 -5.86 -29.50 -21.66
CA ALA A 88 -7.11 -28.78 -21.62
C ALA A 88 -8.26 -29.77 -21.47
N ASN A 89 -8.57 -30.15 -20.23
CA ASN A 89 -9.95 -30.42 -19.89
C ASN A 89 -10.64 -29.07 -19.99
N GLY A 90 -11.30 -28.83 -21.13
CA GLY A 90 -12.07 -27.64 -21.43
C GLY A 90 -13.28 -27.51 -20.51
N ALA A 91 -13.03 -27.33 -19.22
CA ALA A 91 -13.92 -26.57 -18.37
C ALA A 91 -13.84 -25.15 -18.91
N ALA A 92 -14.71 -24.84 -19.87
CA ALA A 92 -14.94 -23.48 -20.31
C ALA A 92 -15.24 -22.68 -19.04
N THR A 93 -14.27 -21.87 -18.61
CA THR A 93 -14.45 -20.94 -17.51
C THR A 93 -15.61 -20.07 -17.96
N PHE A 94 -16.76 -20.26 -17.33
CA PHE A 94 -17.92 -19.42 -17.57
C PHE A 94 -17.51 -18.03 -17.09
N VAL A 95 -17.05 -17.20 -18.01
CA VAL A 95 -16.88 -15.77 -17.77
C VAL A 95 -18.28 -15.20 -18.00
N PRO A 96 -19.03 -14.86 -16.93
CA PRO A 96 -20.31 -14.20 -17.12
C PRO A 96 -20.07 -12.96 -17.99
N ARG A 97 -20.86 -12.81 -19.06
CA ARG A 97 -20.84 -11.57 -19.83
C ARG A 97 -21.43 -10.49 -18.93
N LEU A 98 -20.62 -9.48 -18.59
CA LEU A 98 -21.09 -8.30 -17.88
C LEU A 98 -22.20 -7.63 -18.68
N ASP A 99 -23.25 -7.21 -18.00
CA ASP A 99 -24.35 -6.47 -18.62
C ASP A 99 -23.84 -5.12 -19.18
N GLU A 100 -24.53 -4.57 -20.18
CA GLU A 100 -24.15 -3.28 -20.77
C GLU A 100 -24.15 -2.16 -19.73
N LYS A 101 -25.07 -2.24 -18.74
CA LYS A 101 -25.15 -1.31 -17.61
C LYS A 101 -23.93 -1.39 -16.70
N GLU A 102 -23.45 -2.59 -16.39
CA GLU A 102 -22.27 -2.79 -15.54
C GLU A 102 -21.02 -2.22 -16.22
N GLN A 103 -20.89 -2.39 -17.54
CA GLN A 103 -19.78 -1.81 -18.29
C GLN A 103 -19.80 -0.28 -18.27
N GLN A 104 -20.99 0.33 -18.35
CA GLN A 104 -21.15 1.79 -18.22
C GLN A 104 -20.75 2.29 -16.83
N LEU A 105 -21.13 1.56 -15.78
CA LEU A 105 -20.72 1.87 -14.40
C LEU A 105 -19.20 1.78 -14.24
N LEU A 106 -18.58 0.70 -14.71
CA LEU A 106 -17.11 0.55 -14.67
C LEU A 106 -16.37 1.67 -15.42
N ALA A 107 -16.89 2.07 -16.58
CA ALA A 107 -16.33 3.22 -17.32
C ALA A 107 -16.48 4.51 -16.51
N ALA A 108 -17.61 4.71 -15.83
CA ALA A 108 -17.85 5.87 -14.99
C ALA A 108 -16.96 5.89 -13.73
N MET A 109 -16.59 4.73 -13.18
CA MET A 109 -15.63 4.62 -12.06
C MET A 109 -14.19 5.02 -12.41
N SER A 110 -13.86 5.10 -13.70
CA SER A 110 -12.57 5.58 -14.20
C SER A 110 -12.54 7.10 -14.38
N LYS A 111 -13.66 7.80 -14.23
CA LYS A 111 -13.71 9.26 -14.29
C LYS A 111 -12.92 9.86 -13.13
N ARG A 112 -12.13 10.89 -13.42
CA ARG A 112 -11.38 11.64 -12.41
C ARG A 112 -12.29 12.66 -11.73
N VAL A 113 -12.21 12.74 -10.42
CA VAL A 113 -12.99 13.66 -9.57
C VAL A 113 -12.05 14.46 -8.67
N ASP A 114 -12.45 15.69 -8.41
CA ASP A 114 -11.80 16.61 -7.47
C ASP A 114 -12.79 16.85 -6.33
N VAL A 115 -12.42 16.50 -5.10
CA VAL A 115 -13.29 16.61 -3.92
C VAL A 115 -12.53 17.16 -2.72
N GLU A 116 -13.23 17.99 -1.94
CA GLU A 116 -12.73 18.57 -0.71
C GLU A 116 -13.84 18.51 0.34
N PHE A 117 -13.68 17.59 1.28
CA PHE A 117 -14.57 17.39 2.42
C PHE A 117 -13.87 17.95 3.66
N GLU A 118 -14.53 18.90 4.33
CA GLU A 118 -14.10 19.42 5.63
C GLU A 118 -15.22 19.14 6.62
N ASN A 119 -14.94 18.29 7.61
CA ASN A 119 -15.82 17.89 8.70
C ASN A 119 -17.21 17.45 8.20
N THR A 120 -17.22 16.73 7.08
CA THR A 120 -18.44 16.36 6.36
C THR A 120 -18.86 14.95 6.76
N PRO A 121 -20.13 14.68 7.13
CA PRO A 121 -20.59 13.31 7.41
C PRO A 121 -20.40 12.40 6.20
N LEU A 122 -20.00 11.14 6.42
CA LEU A 122 -19.80 10.16 5.36
C LEU A 122 -21.03 10.03 4.43
N SER A 123 -22.23 10.03 5.01
CA SER A 123 -23.49 10.01 4.24
C SER A 123 -23.64 11.18 3.26
N ALA A 124 -23.25 12.39 3.67
CA ALA A 124 -23.28 13.58 2.83
C ALA A 124 -22.18 13.53 1.75
N ALA A 125 -20.98 13.07 2.11
CA ALA A 125 -19.86 12.92 1.17
C ALA A 125 -20.19 11.92 0.05
N VAL A 126 -20.79 10.77 0.38
CA VAL A 126 -21.24 9.78 -0.62
C VAL A 126 -22.33 10.36 -1.53
N GLN A 127 -23.28 11.12 -0.96
CA GLN A 127 -24.33 11.76 -1.76
C GLN A 127 -23.75 12.79 -2.73
N GLU A 128 -22.71 13.52 -2.33
CA GLU A 128 -22.00 14.45 -3.20
C GLU A 128 -21.25 13.71 -4.32
N LEU A 129 -20.54 12.62 -4.01
CA LEU A 129 -19.88 11.77 -5.01
C LEU A 129 -20.87 11.18 -6.01
N SER A 130 -22.06 10.78 -5.56
CA SER A 130 -23.13 10.30 -6.44
C SER A 130 -23.56 11.37 -7.45
N LYS A 131 -23.75 12.61 -6.97
CA LYS A 131 -24.12 13.75 -7.83
C LYS A 131 -23.01 14.12 -8.82
N LEU A 132 -21.75 14.11 -8.37
CA LEU A 132 -20.60 14.47 -9.20
C LEU A 132 -20.32 13.45 -10.32
N SER A 133 -20.50 12.16 -10.02
CA SER A 133 -20.23 11.07 -10.96
C SER A 133 -21.41 10.74 -11.90
N ASP A 134 -22.62 11.20 -11.55
CA ASP A 134 -23.89 10.84 -12.17
C ASP A 134 -24.15 9.32 -12.09
N ILE A 135 -23.83 8.73 -10.93
CA ILE A 135 -23.97 7.30 -10.65
C ILE A 135 -24.83 7.13 -9.39
N PRO A 136 -25.83 6.23 -9.38
CA PRO A 136 -26.53 5.86 -8.16
C PRO A 136 -25.59 5.06 -7.24
N ILE A 137 -25.22 5.68 -6.11
CA ILE A 137 -24.40 5.05 -5.08
C ILE A 137 -25.30 4.72 -3.88
N LEU A 138 -25.31 3.45 -3.49
CA LEU A 138 -26.00 2.92 -2.31
C LEU A 138 -24.96 2.63 -1.23
N VAL A 139 -25.36 2.75 0.04
CA VAL A 139 -24.49 2.50 1.18
C VAL A 139 -25.03 1.30 1.95
N ASP A 140 -24.18 0.28 2.14
CA ASP A 140 -24.49 -0.88 2.98
C ASP A 140 -24.29 -0.51 4.46
N LEU A 141 -25.36 -0.02 5.08
CA LEU A 141 -25.34 0.42 6.48
C LEU A 141 -25.02 -0.73 7.43
N GLU A 142 -25.53 -1.93 7.16
CA GLU A 142 -25.35 -3.10 8.03
C GLU A 142 -23.88 -3.49 8.09
N GLN A 143 -23.22 -3.54 6.93
CA GLN A 143 -21.80 -3.89 6.86
C GLN A 143 -20.87 -2.81 7.38
N LEU A 144 -21.15 -1.53 7.09
CA LEU A 144 -20.36 -0.44 7.65
C LEU A 144 -20.45 -0.40 9.18
N GLU A 145 -21.62 -0.67 9.76
CA GLU A 145 -21.79 -0.76 11.21
C GLU A 145 -21.00 -1.92 11.83
N VAL A 146 -20.90 -3.08 11.15
CA VAL A 146 -20.10 -4.23 11.60
C VAL A 146 -18.61 -3.88 11.69
N ASP A 147 -18.10 -3.10 10.73
CA ASP A 147 -16.71 -2.61 10.74
C ASP A 147 -16.50 -1.39 11.65
N GLY A 148 -17.56 -0.93 12.33
CA GLY A 148 -17.52 0.24 13.22
C GLY A 148 -17.42 1.58 12.49
N ILE A 149 -17.74 1.62 11.20
CA ILE A 149 -17.80 2.83 10.39
C ILE A 149 -19.22 3.40 10.46
N SER A 150 -19.41 4.46 11.24
CA SER A 150 -20.70 5.16 11.30
C SER A 150 -20.89 6.10 10.10
N VAL A 151 -22.05 6.08 9.47
CA VAL A 151 -22.43 7.02 8.40
C VAL A 151 -22.51 8.49 8.85
N ASP A 152 -22.64 8.72 10.15
CA ASP A 152 -22.62 10.06 10.75
C ASP A 152 -21.21 10.52 11.14
N SER A 153 -20.21 9.65 11.01
CA SER A 153 -18.82 10.02 11.24
C SER A 153 -18.39 11.10 10.23
N THR A 154 -17.73 12.14 10.73
CA THR A 154 -17.23 13.21 9.90
C THR A 154 -15.86 12.84 9.33
N ILE A 155 -15.63 13.24 8.08
CA ILE A 155 -14.38 13.03 7.36
C ILE A 155 -13.79 14.37 6.93
N ASP A 156 -12.46 14.44 7.00
CA ASP A 156 -11.64 15.53 6.47
C ASP A 156 -10.76 14.94 5.37
N LEU A 157 -11.08 15.23 4.11
CA LEU A 157 -10.41 14.61 2.96
C LEU A 157 -10.34 15.57 1.78
N LYS A 158 -9.13 15.79 1.26
CA LYS A 158 -8.89 16.62 0.07
C LYS A 158 -8.17 15.80 -0.98
N LEU A 159 -8.84 15.56 -2.11
CA LEU A 159 -8.31 14.77 -3.22
C LEU A 159 -8.49 15.52 -4.54
N SER A 160 -7.50 15.41 -5.41
CA SER A 160 -7.54 16.04 -6.73
C SER A 160 -7.04 15.08 -7.80
N HIS A 161 -7.75 15.06 -8.91
CA HIS A 161 -7.48 14.28 -10.12
C HIS A 161 -7.38 12.77 -9.91
N LEU A 162 -8.07 12.25 -8.90
CA LEU A 162 -8.13 10.81 -8.64
C LEU A 162 -9.34 10.17 -9.31
N PRO A 163 -9.21 8.96 -9.86
CA PRO A 163 -10.35 8.23 -10.37
C PRO A 163 -11.30 7.86 -9.22
N LEU A 164 -12.60 7.85 -9.49
CA LEU A 164 -13.65 7.68 -8.47
C LEU A 164 -13.47 6.43 -7.62
N HIS A 165 -13.04 5.30 -8.20
CA HIS A 165 -12.80 4.08 -7.45
C HIS A 165 -11.71 4.23 -6.36
N GLU A 166 -10.67 5.01 -6.62
CA GLU A 166 -9.61 5.25 -5.62
C GLU A 166 -10.05 6.25 -4.55
N THR A 167 -10.98 7.14 -4.88
CA THR A 167 -11.62 7.99 -3.88
C THR A 167 -12.29 7.16 -2.79
N PHE A 168 -12.95 6.04 -3.12
CA PHE A 168 -13.55 5.15 -2.12
C PHE A 168 -12.52 4.47 -1.22
N ASN A 169 -11.39 4.05 -1.79
CA ASN A 169 -10.28 3.49 -1.01
C ASN A 169 -9.73 4.48 0.02
N HIS A 170 -9.67 5.77 -0.32
CA HIS A 170 -9.28 6.82 0.62
C HIS A 170 -10.34 7.12 1.70
N LEU A 171 -11.61 6.79 1.45
CA LEU A 171 -12.70 6.90 2.42
C LEU A 171 -12.74 5.72 3.41
N GLY A 172 -11.91 4.68 3.20
CA GLY A 172 -11.99 3.48 4.04
C GLY A 172 -13.15 2.57 3.67
N CYS A 173 -13.72 2.70 2.47
CA CYS A 173 -14.82 1.87 1.97
C CYS A 173 -14.39 1.09 0.72
N ASN A 174 -15.00 -0.06 0.52
CA ASN A 174 -14.94 -0.83 -0.71
C ASN A 174 -16.23 -0.64 -1.54
N TRP A 175 -16.24 -1.10 -2.78
CA TRP A 175 -17.39 -0.96 -3.68
C TRP A 175 -17.67 -2.27 -4.43
N VAL A 176 -18.96 -2.49 -4.71
CA VAL A 176 -19.46 -3.63 -5.50
C VAL A 176 -20.53 -3.10 -6.46
N ILE A 177 -20.61 -3.66 -7.68
CA ILE A 177 -21.71 -3.37 -8.60
C ILE A 177 -22.75 -4.47 -8.45
N GLU A 178 -23.96 -4.11 -8.06
CA GLU A 178 -25.07 -5.04 -7.88
C GLU A 178 -26.36 -4.41 -8.43
N ASP A 179 -27.11 -5.18 -9.23
CA ASP A 179 -28.37 -4.76 -9.86
C ASP A 179 -28.32 -3.42 -10.63
N GLY A 180 -27.14 -3.07 -11.16
CA GLY A 180 -26.92 -1.81 -11.88
C GLY A 180 -26.81 -0.57 -11.00
N ALA A 181 -26.53 -0.74 -9.70
CA ALA A 181 -26.13 0.32 -8.78
C ALA A 181 -24.74 0.04 -8.19
N LEU A 182 -24.07 1.09 -7.71
CA LEU A 182 -22.80 0.96 -7.00
C LEU A 182 -23.09 0.86 -5.49
N LEU A 183 -22.83 -0.28 -4.88
CA LEU A 183 -22.96 -0.51 -3.44
C LEU A 183 -21.61 -0.25 -2.75
N LEU A 184 -21.57 0.69 -1.82
CA LEU A 184 -20.42 0.91 -0.93
C LEU A 184 -20.54 0.03 0.30
N THR A 185 -19.49 -0.73 0.59
CA THR A 185 -19.39 -1.68 1.70
C THR A 185 -18.06 -1.54 2.43
N SER A 186 -17.86 -2.32 3.49
CA SER A 186 -16.67 -2.29 4.33
C SER A 186 -15.52 -3.16 3.78
N PHE A 187 -14.34 -3.13 4.40
CA PHE A 187 -13.15 -3.87 3.92
C PHE A 187 -13.04 -5.28 4.51
N ASP A 188 -13.64 -5.55 5.67
CA ASP A 188 -13.49 -6.84 6.37
C ASP A 188 -14.35 -7.96 5.75
N ASP A 189 -14.98 -7.66 4.62
CA ASP A 189 -15.84 -8.60 3.97
C ASP A 189 -15.03 -9.68 3.24
N ALA A 190 -14.76 -10.77 3.97
CA ALA A 190 -14.40 -12.09 3.44
C ALA A 190 -15.39 -12.58 2.34
N PHE A 191 -16.47 -11.85 2.11
CA PHE A 191 -17.45 -11.98 1.04
C PHE A 191 -17.01 -11.42 -0.31
N ILE A 192 -16.01 -10.52 -0.42
CA ILE A 192 -15.47 -10.12 -1.73
C ILE A 192 -14.89 -11.32 -2.47
N ASP A 193 -14.43 -12.32 -1.73
CA ASP A 193 -14.00 -13.61 -2.27
C ASP A 193 -15.14 -14.38 -2.97
N ARG A 194 -16.41 -14.04 -2.68
CA ARG A 194 -17.62 -14.65 -3.25
C ARG A 194 -18.05 -14.01 -4.57
N ILE A 195 -17.73 -12.74 -4.82
CA ILE A 195 -18.14 -12.00 -6.03
C ILE A 195 -16.96 -11.80 -7.01
N HIS A 196 -15.74 -11.56 -6.52
CA HIS A 196 -14.62 -11.12 -7.39
C HIS A 196 -13.61 -12.19 -7.84
N ARG A 197 -13.63 -13.40 -7.28
CA ARG A 197 -12.52 -14.36 -7.51
C ARG A 197 -12.36 -14.88 -8.96
N PRO A 198 -13.31 -14.79 -9.92
CA PRO A 198 -12.99 -15.16 -11.32
C PRO A 198 -12.41 -14.02 -12.17
N LEU A 199 -12.71 -12.74 -11.89
CA LEU A 199 -12.59 -11.67 -12.92
C LEU A 199 -11.31 -10.82 -12.84
N LEU A 200 -10.66 -10.74 -11.69
CA LEU A 200 -9.45 -9.91 -11.51
C LEU A 200 -8.11 -10.65 -11.71
N SER A 201 -8.13 -11.97 -11.98
CA SER A 201 -6.90 -12.74 -12.20
C SER A 201 -6.32 -12.63 -13.62
N ASN A 202 -6.97 -11.86 -14.51
CA ASN A 202 -6.62 -11.74 -15.93
C ASN A 202 -6.19 -10.33 -16.38
N TRP A 203 -5.96 -9.40 -15.46
CA TRP A 203 -5.46 -8.04 -15.75
C TRP A 203 -4.14 -7.77 -15.03
#